data_AF-A0A3C0J2F1-F1
#
_entry.id   AF-A0A3C0J2F1-F1
#
_cell.length_a   1.000
_cell.length_b   1.000
_cell.length_c   1.000
_cell.angle_alpha   90.00
_cell.angle_beta   90.00
_cell.angle_gamma   90.00
#
_symmetry.space_group_name_H-M   'P 1'
#
loop_
_entity.id
_entity.type
_entity.pdbx_description
1 polymer ?
#
loop_
_entity_poly.entity_id
_entity_poly.type
_entity_poly.pdbx_seq_one_letter_code
_entity_poly.pdbx_strand_id
1 'polypeptide(L)' 'FLFLGPTGVGKTELAKALAQFLFDDERAMIRIDMSEYQERH' A
#
# COMPACT_ATOMS: atom_id res chain seq x y z
N PHE A 1 -1.53 -8.25 -6.01
CA PHE A 1 -2.16 -7.24 -6.89
C PHE A 1 -1.16 -6.16 -7.22
N LEU A 2 -1.21 -5.57 -8.42
CA LEU A 2 -0.45 -4.37 -8.76
C LEU A 2 -1.45 -3.25 -9.06
N PHE A 3 -1.50 -2.23 -8.20
CA PHE A 3 -2.39 -1.09 -8.36
C PHE A 3 -1.68 0.01 -9.15
N LEU A 4 -2.18 0.32 -10.35
CA LEU A 4 -1.65 1.37 -11.23
C LEU A 4 -2.68 2.49 -11.40
N GLY A 5 -2.21 3.72 -11.42
CA GLY A 5 -3.04 4.92 -11.57
C GLY A 5 -2.35 6.16 -11.00
N PRO A 6 -2.90 7.37 -11.25
CA PRO A 6 -2.29 8.62 -10.78
C PRO A 6 -2.24 8.72 -9.26
N THR A 7 -1.42 9.62 -8.72
CA THR A 7 -1.35 9.89 -7.27
C THR A 7 -2.70 10.40 -6.76
N GLY A 8 -3.10 10.02 -5.54
CA GLY A 8 -4.33 10.47 -4.91
C GLY A 8 -5.60 9.67 -5.25
N VAL A 9 -5.56 8.71 -6.19
CA VAL A 9 -6.74 7.89 -6.56
C VAL A 9 -7.13 6.79 -5.56
N GLY A 10 -6.53 6.75 -4.37
CA GLY A 10 -6.93 5.83 -3.30
C GLY A 10 -6.27 4.43 -3.30
N LYS A 11 -5.17 4.22 -4.03
CA LYS A 11 -4.44 2.93 -4.06
C LYS A 11 -4.07 2.42 -2.66
N THR A 12 -3.61 3.31 -1.79
CA THR A 12 -3.24 2.99 -0.39
C THR A 12 -4.48 2.66 0.45
N GLU A 13 -5.59 3.37 0.25
CA GLU A 13 -6.83 3.15 0.99
C GLU A 13 -7.48 1.82 0.62
N LEU A 14 -7.38 1.40 -0.65
CA LEU A 14 -7.79 0.06 -1.07
C LEU A 14 -6.97 -1.04 -0.37
N ALA A 15 -5.66 -0.84 -0.22
CA ALA A 15 -4.80 -1.81 0.49
C ALA A 15 -5.17 -1.93 1.98
N LYS A 16 -5.45 -0.81 2.66
CA LYS A 16 -5.94 -0.79 4.05
C LYS A 16 -7.30 -1.47 4.20
N ALA A 17 -8.23 -1.18 3.30
CA ALA A 17 -9.55 -1.81 3.30
C ALA A 17 -9.46 -3.32 3.11
N LEU A 18 -8.53 -3.80 2.27
CA LEU A 18 -8.25 -5.23 2.13
C LEU A 18 -7.65 -5.84 3.41
N ALA A 19 -6.77 -5.13 4.11
CA ALA A 19 -6.22 -5.61 5.39
C ALA A 19 -7.33 -5.77 6.45
N GLN A 20 -8.20 -4.76 6.59
CA GLN A 20 -9.37 -4.87 7.48
C GLN A 20 -10.31 -6.00 7.05
N PHE A 21 -10.62 -6.14 5.76
CA PHE A 21 -11.56 -7.17 5.30
C PHE A 21 -11.03 -8.60 5.47
N LEU A 22 -9.74 -8.82 5.22
CA LEU A 22 -9.15 -10.16 5.23
C LEU A 22 -8.66 -10.61 6.62
N PHE A 23 -8.20 -9.66 7.44
CA PHE A 23 -7.54 -9.96 8.71
C PHE A 23 -8.23 -9.33 9.93
N ASP A 24 -9.34 -8.62 9.72
CA ASP A 24 -10.07 -7.87 10.74
C ASP A 24 -9.21 -6.83 11.50
N ASP A 25 -8.06 -6.47 10.92
CA ASP A 25 -7.10 -5.53 11.48
C ASP A 25 -6.40 -4.74 10.36
N GLU A 26 -6.71 -3.45 10.25
CA GLU A 26 -6.03 -2.52 9.34
C GLU A 26 -4.50 -2.46 9.58
N ARG A 27 -4.05 -2.71 10.82
CA ARG A 27 -2.62 -2.67 11.19
C ARG A 27 -1.85 -3.90 10.72
N ALA A 28 -2.53 -4.93 10.23
CA ALA A 28 -1.90 -6.08 9.59
C ALA A 28 -1.20 -5.71 8.26
N MET A 29 -1.43 -4.51 7.73
CA MET A 29 -0.75 -3.99 6.55
C MET A 29 0.68 -3.52 6.88
N ILE A 30 1.69 -4.20 6.35
CA ILE A 30 3.08 -3.73 6.37
C ILE A 30 3.31 -2.77 5.20
N ARG A 31 3.74 -1.54 5.50
CA ARG A 31 4.08 -0.52 4.49
C ARG A 31 5.58 -0.48 4.24
N ILE A 32 5.99 -0.67 3.00
CA ILE A 32 7.38 -0.51 2.55
C ILE A 32 7.46 0.76 1.70
N ASP A 33 8.32 1.70 2.09
CA ASP A 33 8.58 2.90 1.31
C ASP A 33 9.62 2.60 0.23
N MET A 34 9.15 2.46 -1.02
CA MET A 34 10.03 2.14 -2.14
C MET A 34 11.04 3.25 -2.46
N SER A 35 10.83 4.49 -1.99
CA SER A 35 11.81 5.56 -2.18
C SER A 35 13.11 5.32 -1.39
N GLU A 36 13.03 4.62 -0.26
CA GLU A 36 14.19 4.23 0.55
C GLU A 36 15.06 3.17 -0.13
N TYR A 37 14.51 2.47 -1.13
CA TYR A 37 15.17 1.40 -1.87
C TYR A 37 15.57 1.80 -3.29
N GLN A 38 15.44 3.09 -3.64
CA GLN A 38 15.99 3.59 -4.89
C GLN A 38 17.51 3.73 -4.75
N GLU A 39 18.27 2.91 -5.50
CA GLU A 39 19.72 3.04 -5.58
C GLU A 39 20.09 4.44 -6.09
N ARG A 40 21.07 5.08 -5.43
CA ARG A 40 21.64 6.35 -5.87
C ARG A 40 22.56 6.10 -7.07
N HIS A 41 22.04 6.16 -8.28
CA HIS A 41 22.83 6.20 -9.52
C HIS A 41 22.43 7.42 -10.37
#